data_AF-A0A2S0WYE6-F1
#
_entry.id   AF-A0A2S0WYE6-F1
#
_cell.length_a   1.000
_cell.length_b   1.000
_cell.length_c   1.000
_cell.angle_alpha   90.00
_cell.angle_beta   90.00
_cell.angle_gamma   90.00
#
_symmetry.space_group_name_H-M   'P 1'
#
loop_
_entity.id
_entity.type
_entity.pdbx_description
1 polymer ?
#
loop_
_entity_poly.entity_id
_entity_poly.type
_entity_poly.pdbx_seq_one_letter_code
_entity_poly.pdbx_strand_id
1 'polypeptide(L)'
;MSSTPFLFLSARPEVEAVGPEYESVRRAMGVDAGRLDHVRLDVDPLGDVALSDYAGIVVGGSPFNVTTPETGKHEVQRRVEADLTRLAEQALEADFPLLLTCYGIGVLTLLLGGEVGRAHGEQAQAVEIRLTGDGIADPLVGALPERFDALVGHKEATERLPRDARLLASSAGCPVQIYRVGTSVYATQFHPEVSTGDFIARAQVYRHHGYFPASELREVGERLAAASVTEPQRMLRRFAELADERIDE
;
A
#
# COMPACT_ATOMS: atom_id res chain seq x y z
N MET A 1 13.27 -17.92 12.95
CA MET A 1 12.09 -17.37 12.25
C MET A 1 10.91 -17.52 13.19
N SER A 2 10.45 -16.39 13.69
CA SER A 2 9.33 -16.28 14.62
C SER A 2 8.06 -16.94 14.06
N SER A 3 7.24 -17.54 14.92
CA SER A 3 5.90 -18.04 14.55
C SER A 3 4.82 -16.98 14.63
N THR A 4 5.15 -15.76 15.07
CA THR A 4 4.19 -14.65 15.20
C THR A 4 3.59 -14.33 13.81
N PRO A 5 2.26 -14.23 13.68
CA PRO A 5 1.62 -13.95 12.40
C PRO A 5 1.82 -12.50 11.96
N PHE A 6 1.64 -12.24 10.67
CA PHE A 6 1.37 -10.92 10.13
C PHE A 6 -0.14 -10.72 9.96
N LEU A 7 -0.59 -9.48 9.94
CA LEU A 7 -1.97 -9.13 9.62
C LEU A 7 -2.05 -8.35 8.32
N PHE A 8 -2.86 -8.84 7.40
CA PHE A 8 -3.24 -8.13 6.19
C PHE A 8 -4.64 -7.54 6.32
N LEU A 9 -4.77 -6.24 6.04
CA LEU A 9 -6.03 -5.51 6.04
C LEU A 9 -6.39 -5.13 4.61
N SER A 10 -7.50 -5.66 4.09
CA SER A 10 -8.04 -5.27 2.78
C SER A 10 -9.30 -4.42 2.94
N ALA A 11 -9.52 -3.46 2.06
CA ALA A 11 -10.71 -2.62 2.04
C ALA A 11 -11.33 -2.56 0.63
N ARG A 12 -11.74 -3.72 0.10
CA ARG A 12 -12.25 -3.88 -1.27
C ARG A 12 -13.65 -4.49 -1.33
N PRO A 13 -14.65 -3.77 -1.85
CA PRO A 13 -16.02 -4.28 -1.97
C PRO A 13 -16.15 -5.38 -3.04
N GLU A 14 -15.24 -5.46 -4.02
CA GLU A 14 -15.25 -6.50 -5.05
C GLU A 14 -14.76 -7.84 -4.49
N VAL A 15 -15.69 -8.67 -4.01
CA VAL A 15 -15.41 -9.97 -3.37
C VAL A 15 -14.48 -10.86 -4.21
N GLU A 16 -14.62 -10.82 -5.53
CA GLU A 16 -13.81 -11.59 -6.50
C GLU A 16 -12.33 -11.19 -6.51
N ALA A 17 -12.00 -9.96 -6.11
CA ALA A 17 -10.64 -9.44 -6.06
C ALA A 17 -9.91 -9.74 -4.74
N VAL A 18 -10.64 -10.11 -3.69
CA VAL A 18 -10.12 -10.27 -2.32
C VAL A 18 -9.16 -11.46 -2.20
N GLY A 19 -9.57 -12.64 -2.67
CA GLY A 19 -8.73 -13.84 -2.64
C GLY A 19 -7.43 -13.66 -3.45
N PRO A 20 -7.50 -13.16 -4.70
CA PRO A 20 -6.31 -12.81 -5.46
C PRO A 20 -5.41 -11.78 -4.79
N GLU A 21 -5.97 -10.76 -4.12
CA GLU A 21 -5.18 -9.79 -3.36
C GLU A 21 -4.42 -10.44 -2.21
N TYR A 22 -5.12 -11.23 -1.39
CA TYR A 22 -4.52 -11.96 -0.28
C TYR A 22 -3.35 -12.82 -0.75
N GLU A 23 -3.54 -13.60 -1.83
CA GLU A 23 -2.48 -14.44 -2.38
C GLU A 23 -1.30 -13.64 -2.93
N SER A 24 -1.57 -12.49 -3.53
CA SER A 24 -0.54 -11.58 -4.07
C SER A 24 0.33 -11.02 -2.94
N VAL A 25 -0.29 -10.51 -1.87
CA VAL A 25 0.40 -10.02 -0.66
C VAL A 25 1.20 -11.13 0.00
N ARG A 26 0.56 -12.30 0.25
CA ARG A 26 1.19 -13.45 0.90
C ARG A 26 2.45 -13.91 0.16
N ARG A 27 2.37 -14.05 -1.17
CA ARG A 27 3.50 -14.47 -2.01
C ARG A 27 4.60 -13.42 -2.07
N ALA A 28 4.24 -12.15 -2.16
CA ALA A 28 5.21 -11.05 -2.18
C ALA A 28 5.98 -10.99 -0.86
N MET A 29 5.29 -11.07 0.28
CA MET A 29 5.90 -11.14 1.61
C MET A 29 6.72 -12.42 1.83
N GLY A 30 6.40 -13.50 1.11
CA GLY A 30 7.10 -14.79 1.27
C GLY A 30 6.70 -15.52 2.56
N VAL A 31 5.48 -15.29 3.06
CA VAL A 31 4.97 -15.92 4.28
C VAL A 31 4.01 -17.06 3.96
N ASP A 32 3.96 -18.04 4.86
CA ASP A 32 3.00 -19.15 4.77
C ASP A 32 1.58 -18.67 5.11
N ALA A 33 0.55 -19.36 4.60
CA ALA A 33 -0.85 -18.99 4.84
C ALA A 33 -1.22 -18.97 6.32
N GLY A 34 -0.59 -19.83 7.15
CA GLY A 34 -0.79 -19.85 8.59
C GLY A 34 -0.10 -18.70 9.35
N ARG A 35 0.67 -17.85 8.65
CA ARG A 35 1.33 -16.65 9.20
C ARG A 35 0.77 -15.36 8.62
N LEU A 36 -0.35 -15.39 7.91
CA LEU A 36 -0.99 -14.19 7.39
C LEU A 36 -2.48 -14.21 7.72
N ASP A 37 -2.82 -13.58 8.84
CA ASP A 37 -4.19 -13.28 9.20
C ASP A 37 -4.76 -12.22 8.25
N HIS A 38 -6.06 -12.30 7.99
CA HIS A 38 -6.71 -11.42 7.02
C HIS A 38 -8.02 -10.87 7.56
N VAL A 39 -8.15 -9.55 7.53
CA VAL A 39 -9.39 -8.83 7.88
C VAL A 39 -9.85 -7.96 6.71
N ARG A 40 -11.16 -8.00 6.47
CA ARG A 40 -11.83 -7.18 5.46
C ARG A 40 -12.50 -5.96 6.09
N LEU A 41 -11.82 -4.83 6.07
CA LEU A 41 -12.32 -3.57 6.61
C LEU A 41 -13.57 -3.04 5.90
N ASP A 42 -13.76 -3.43 4.64
CA ASP A 42 -14.97 -3.11 3.88
C ASP A 42 -16.22 -3.83 4.41
N VAL A 43 -16.05 -4.98 5.08
CA VAL A 43 -17.13 -5.79 5.66
C VAL A 43 -17.30 -5.45 7.13
N ASP A 44 -16.26 -5.69 7.93
CA ASP A 44 -16.30 -5.63 9.38
C ASP A 44 -15.41 -4.49 9.91
N PRO A 45 -15.74 -3.88 11.07
CA PRO A 45 -14.81 -3.00 11.77
C PRO A 45 -13.55 -3.77 12.16
N LEU A 46 -12.41 -3.08 12.23
CA LEU A 46 -11.14 -3.69 12.63
C LEU A 46 -11.17 -4.24 14.07
N GLY A 47 -11.96 -3.60 14.95
CA GLY A 47 -11.97 -3.93 16.37
C GLY A 47 -10.67 -3.55 17.08
N ASP A 48 -10.46 -4.10 18.28
CA ASP A 48 -9.24 -3.86 19.04
C ASP A 48 -8.13 -4.80 18.55
N VAL A 49 -7.06 -4.20 18.01
CA VAL A 49 -5.87 -4.93 17.56
C VAL A 49 -4.78 -4.74 18.60
N ALA A 50 -4.33 -5.82 19.21
CA ALA A 50 -3.12 -5.81 20.03
C ALA A 50 -1.91 -5.97 19.10
N LEU A 51 -1.12 -4.90 18.92
CA LEU A 51 0.05 -4.93 18.04
C LEU A 51 1.05 -6.04 18.42
N SER A 52 1.13 -6.41 19.70
CA SER A 52 1.98 -7.49 20.20
C SER A 52 1.65 -8.88 19.65
N ASP A 53 0.45 -9.07 19.11
CA ASP A 53 0.01 -10.35 18.55
C ASP A 53 0.56 -10.55 17.13
N TYR A 54 1.15 -9.50 16.53
CA TYR A 54 1.57 -9.48 15.15
C TYR A 54 3.05 -9.09 14.99
N ALA A 55 3.71 -9.67 13.98
CA ALA A 55 5.05 -9.30 13.57
C ALA A 55 5.05 -7.94 12.84
N GLY A 56 4.00 -7.71 12.04
CA GLY A 56 3.79 -6.49 11.29
C GLY A 56 2.43 -6.49 10.62
N ILE A 57 1.99 -5.31 10.19
CA ILE A 57 0.69 -5.12 9.55
C ILE A 57 0.86 -4.50 8.17
N VAL A 58 0.17 -5.07 7.18
CA VAL A 58 0.10 -4.53 5.81
C VAL A 58 -1.34 -4.11 5.51
N VAL A 59 -1.52 -2.87 5.07
CA VAL A 59 -2.81 -2.32 4.66
C VAL A 59 -2.84 -2.21 3.15
N GLY A 60 -3.72 -2.98 2.51
CA GLY A 60 -3.98 -2.93 1.08
C GLY A 60 -4.68 -1.64 0.65
N GLY A 61 -4.73 -1.38 -0.66
CA GLY A 61 -5.45 -0.23 -1.18
C GLY A 61 -6.98 -0.40 -1.15
N SER A 62 -7.67 0.66 -1.55
CA SER A 62 -9.14 0.74 -1.55
C SER A 62 -9.63 1.61 -2.72
N PRO A 63 -10.88 1.45 -3.21
CA PRO A 63 -11.52 2.44 -4.09
C PRO A 63 -11.76 3.81 -3.44
N PHE A 64 -11.66 3.90 -2.11
CA PHE A 64 -11.92 5.15 -1.39
C PHE A 64 -10.86 6.21 -1.69
N ASN A 65 -11.25 7.46 -1.44
CA ASN A 65 -10.39 8.63 -1.61
C ASN A 65 -10.59 9.54 -0.40
N VAL A 66 -9.53 9.90 0.32
CA VAL A 66 -9.63 10.79 1.48
C VAL A 66 -10.06 12.20 1.08
N THR A 67 -9.84 12.58 -0.18
CA THR A 67 -10.34 13.84 -0.77
C THR A 67 -11.83 13.82 -1.08
N THR A 68 -12.55 12.70 -0.91
CA THR A 68 -14.02 12.70 -0.99
C THR A 68 -14.56 13.62 0.11
N PRO A 69 -15.39 14.64 -0.21
CA PRO A 69 -15.96 15.52 0.79
C PRO A 69 -16.74 14.74 1.85
N GLU A 70 -16.69 15.17 3.10
CA GLU A 70 -17.31 14.44 4.21
C GLU A 70 -18.78 14.14 3.95
N THR A 71 -19.55 15.09 3.42
CA THR A 71 -20.97 14.91 3.05
C THR A 71 -21.22 13.85 1.97
N GLY A 72 -20.19 13.48 1.20
CA GLY A 72 -20.24 12.44 0.17
C GLY A 72 -19.60 11.10 0.58
N LYS A 73 -18.99 10.99 1.75
CA LYS A 73 -18.39 9.74 2.22
C LYS A 73 -19.46 8.74 2.66
N HIS A 74 -19.41 7.55 2.08
CA HIS A 74 -20.19 6.40 2.51
C HIS A 74 -19.81 5.99 3.95
N GLU A 75 -20.74 5.41 4.72
CA GLU A 75 -20.51 5.01 6.11
C GLU A 75 -19.33 4.05 6.26
N VAL A 76 -19.22 3.08 5.33
CA VAL A 76 -18.06 2.16 5.26
C VAL A 76 -16.76 2.93 5.09
N GLN A 77 -16.69 3.94 4.21
CA GLN A 77 -15.47 4.73 4.04
C GLN A 77 -15.07 5.41 5.36
N ARG A 78 -16.03 6.07 6.04
CA ARG A 78 -15.76 6.74 7.32
C ARG A 78 -15.25 5.77 8.38
N ARG A 79 -15.85 4.58 8.46
CA ARG A 79 -15.41 3.52 9.37
C ARG A 79 -13.99 3.06 9.05
N VAL A 80 -13.69 2.76 7.79
CA VAL A 80 -12.36 2.33 7.35
C VAL A 80 -11.32 3.42 7.63
N GLU A 81 -11.61 4.70 7.35
CA GLU A 81 -10.72 5.81 7.69
C GLU A 81 -10.44 5.88 9.18
N ALA A 82 -11.48 5.77 10.02
CA ALA A 82 -11.34 5.81 11.47
C ALA A 82 -10.50 4.64 12.01
N ASP A 83 -10.74 3.42 11.51
CA ASP A 83 -9.98 2.24 11.88
C ASP A 83 -8.50 2.35 11.47
N LEU A 84 -8.23 2.80 10.25
CA LEU A 84 -6.86 3.00 9.77
C LEU A 84 -6.14 4.13 10.50
N THR A 85 -6.87 5.20 10.87
CA THR A 85 -6.32 6.31 11.66
C THR A 85 -5.89 5.83 13.04
N ARG A 86 -6.78 5.12 13.76
CA ARG A 86 -6.48 4.57 15.08
C ARG A 86 -5.33 3.57 15.05
N LEU A 87 -5.29 2.70 14.04
CA LEU A 87 -4.18 1.77 13.85
C LEU A 87 -2.86 2.49 13.61
N ALA A 88 -2.86 3.53 12.76
CA ALA A 88 -1.68 4.33 12.48
C ALA A 88 -1.18 5.06 13.73
N GLU A 89 -2.07 5.64 14.54
CA GLU A 89 -1.72 6.25 15.83
C GLU A 89 -1.01 5.26 16.76
N GLN A 90 -1.58 4.05 16.94
CA GLN A 90 -0.98 3.00 17.77
C GLN A 90 0.39 2.58 17.25
N ALA A 91 0.52 2.40 15.93
CA ALA A 91 1.78 1.99 15.31
C ALA A 91 2.85 3.09 15.39
N LEU A 92 2.47 4.36 15.29
CA LEU A 92 3.37 5.49 15.46
C LEU A 92 3.85 5.62 16.91
N GLU A 93 2.97 5.42 17.89
CA GLU A 93 3.32 5.46 19.31
C GLU A 93 4.28 4.32 19.70
N ALA A 94 4.04 3.12 19.19
CA ALA A 94 4.86 1.95 19.46
C ALA A 94 6.09 1.80 18.54
N ASP A 95 6.20 2.66 17.52
CA ASP A 95 7.13 2.49 16.38
C ASP A 95 7.10 1.05 15.86
N PHE A 96 5.90 0.59 15.51
CA PHE A 96 5.57 -0.78 15.12
C PHE A 96 5.62 -0.95 13.58
N PRO A 97 6.04 -2.12 13.04
CA PRO A 97 6.04 -2.38 11.60
C PRO A 97 4.65 -2.28 10.96
N LEU A 98 4.38 -1.17 10.27
CA LEU A 98 3.14 -0.90 9.57
C LEU A 98 3.43 -0.40 8.15
N LEU A 99 2.84 -1.05 7.15
CA LEU A 99 2.93 -0.62 5.75
C LEU A 99 1.54 -0.27 5.22
N LEU A 100 1.32 1.01 4.90
CA LEU A 100 0.09 1.50 4.30
C LEU A 100 0.24 1.71 2.79
N THR A 101 -0.64 1.12 2.00
CA THR A 101 -0.56 1.23 0.53
C THR A 101 -1.72 2.02 -0.06
N CYS A 102 -1.45 2.76 -1.14
CA CYS A 102 -2.42 3.53 -1.93
C CYS A 102 -3.34 4.39 -1.04
N TYR A 103 -4.60 4.02 -0.84
CA TYR A 103 -5.52 4.76 0.03
C TYR A 103 -4.94 5.05 1.43
N GLY A 104 -4.20 4.10 2.01
CA GLY A 104 -3.60 4.25 3.34
C GLY A 104 -2.54 5.35 3.43
N ILE A 105 -1.82 5.68 2.34
CA ILE A 105 -0.87 6.82 2.35
C ILE A 105 -1.61 8.15 2.54
N GLY A 106 -2.83 8.27 2.00
CA GLY A 106 -3.66 9.46 2.16
C GLY A 106 -4.12 9.61 3.60
N VAL A 107 -4.58 8.52 4.23
CA VAL A 107 -5.00 8.51 5.63
C VAL A 107 -3.85 8.94 6.56
N LEU A 108 -2.67 8.31 6.42
CA LEU A 108 -1.51 8.64 7.26
C LEU A 108 -1.05 10.09 7.05
N THR A 109 -1.11 10.57 5.80
CA THR A 109 -0.71 11.95 5.47
C THR A 109 -1.61 12.97 6.15
N LEU A 110 -2.92 12.79 6.09
CA LEU A 110 -3.87 13.69 6.75
C LEU A 110 -3.76 13.63 8.27
N LEU A 111 -3.60 12.42 8.85
CA LEU A 111 -3.38 12.22 10.28
C LEU A 111 -2.19 13.06 10.79
N LEU A 112 -1.10 13.10 10.04
CA LEU A 112 0.13 13.80 10.41
C LEU A 112 0.17 15.28 9.96
N GLY A 113 -0.95 15.84 9.52
CA GLY A 113 -1.05 17.24 9.11
C GLY A 113 -0.41 17.59 7.75
N GLY A 114 -0.13 16.57 6.92
CA GLY A 114 0.20 16.74 5.51
C GLY A 114 -0.99 17.20 4.67
N GLU A 115 -0.79 17.34 3.36
CA GLU A 115 -1.87 17.61 2.40
C GLU A 115 -1.96 16.50 1.35
N VAL A 116 -3.21 16.11 1.06
CA VAL A 116 -3.56 15.20 -0.01
C VAL A 116 -4.45 15.95 -0.99
N GLY A 117 -4.17 15.82 -2.28
CA GLY A 117 -4.96 16.43 -3.32
C GLY A 117 -4.88 15.62 -4.62
N ARG A 118 -5.46 16.18 -5.69
CA ARG A 118 -5.69 15.48 -6.96
C ARG A 118 -4.77 15.95 -8.08
N ALA A 119 -3.81 16.84 -7.80
CA ALA A 119 -2.94 17.40 -8.82
C ALA A 119 -1.99 16.35 -9.45
N HIS A 120 -1.72 15.25 -8.73
CA HIS A 120 -0.76 14.23 -9.12
C HIS A 120 -1.38 12.84 -9.33
N GLY A 121 -2.70 12.77 -9.62
CA GLY A 121 -3.35 11.49 -9.91
C GLY A 121 -2.77 10.81 -11.16
N GLU A 122 -2.47 9.52 -11.07
CA GLU A 122 -1.91 8.72 -12.16
C GLU A 122 -2.93 7.66 -12.62
N GLN A 123 -3.19 7.62 -13.93
CA GLN A 123 -3.94 6.51 -14.53
C GLN A 123 -3.17 5.19 -14.36
N ALA A 124 -3.88 4.07 -14.49
CA ALA A 124 -3.30 2.76 -14.28
C ALA A 124 -2.19 2.45 -15.31
N GLN A 125 -0.94 2.39 -14.85
CA GLN A 125 0.25 2.18 -15.69
C GLN A 125 1.47 1.79 -14.86
N ALA A 126 2.55 1.35 -15.52
CA ALA A 126 3.86 1.26 -14.91
C ALA A 126 4.56 2.63 -14.98
N VAL A 127 5.18 3.04 -13.88
CA VAL A 127 5.98 4.27 -13.79
C VAL A 127 7.33 3.98 -13.15
N GLU A 128 8.36 4.69 -13.62
CA GLU A 128 9.68 4.66 -12.99
C GLU A 128 9.60 5.41 -11.65
N ILE A 129 9.89 4.70 -10.57
CA ILE A 129 10.08 5.20 -9.22
C ILE A 129 11.58 5.47 -9.03
N ARG A 130 11.90 6.59 -8.37
CA ARG A 130 13.27 6.99 -8.04
C ARG A 130 13.41 7.17 -6.54
N LEU A 131 14.36 6.45 -5.94
CA LEU A 131 14.72 6.63 -4.55
C LEU A 131 15.37 8.00 -4.34
N THR A 132 15.09 8.61 -3.19
CA THR A 132 15.83 9.78 -2.70
C THR A 132 17.14 9.33 -2.04
N GLY A 133 18.00 10.28 -1.63
CA GLY A 133 19.16 9.95 -0.80
C GLY A 133 18.77 9.24 0.51
N ASP A 134 17.68 9.68 1.15
CA ASP A 134 17.13 9.03 2.33
C ASP A 134 16.60 7.63 2.00
N GLY A 135 15.97 7.44 0.83
CA GLY A 135 15.52 6.12 0.37
C GLY A 135 16.66 5.13 0.10
N ILE A 136 17.77 5.58 -0.48
CA ILE A 136 18.95 4.73 -0.71
C ILE A 136 19.54 4.24 0.62
N ALA A 137 19.50 5.07 1.65
CA ALA A 137 20.00 4.73 2.99
C ALA A 137 18.97 3.98 3.86
N ASP A 138 17.74 3.79 3.38
CA ASP A 138 16.65 3.25 4.17
C ASP A 138 16.70 1.70 4.25
N PRO A 139 16.48 1.09 5.43
CA PRO A 139 16.58 -0.37 5.59
C PRO A 139 15.61 -1.18 4.73
N LEU A 140 14.42 -0.62 4.43
CA LEU A 140 13.39 -1.30 3.66
C LEU A 140 13.63 -1.11 2.16
N VAL A 141 13.70 0.15 1.70
CA VAL A 141 13.72 0.44 0.26
C VAL A 141 15.13 0.58 -0.33
N GLY A 142 16.15 0.77 0.50
CA GLY A 142 17.56 0.77 0.07
C GLY A 142 18.06 -0.61 -0.40
N ALA A 143 17.30 -1.68 -0.12
CA ALA A 143 17.52 -3.00 -0.69
C ALA A 143 17.09 -3.11 -2.16
N LEU A 144 16.37 -2.12 -2.70
CA LEU A 144 15.91 -2.05 -4.08
C LEU A 144 16.92 -1.26 -4.95
N PRO A 145 16.89 -1.42 -6.28
CA PRO A 145 17.61 -0.52 -7.17
C PRO A 145 17.20 0.94 -6.97
N GLU A 146 18.12 1.88 -7.18
CA GLU A 146 17.83 3.33 -7.06
C GLU A 146 16.67 3.79 -7.96
N ARG A 147 16.42 3.04 -9.06
CA ARG A 147 15.30 3.23 -9.98
C ARG A 147 14.67 1.89 -10.29
N PHE A 148 13.36 1.82 -10.20
CA PHE A 148 12.59 0.63 -10.52
C PHE A 148 11.19 0.99 -11.01
N ASP A 149 10.57 0.09 -11.77
CA ASP A 149 9.19 0.29 -12.21
C ASP A 149 8.20 -0.21 -11.16
N ALA A 150 7.12 0.55 -10.94
CA ALA A 150 6.00 0.15 -10.10
C ALA A 150 4.64 0.44 -10.77
N LEU A 151 3.62 -0.32 -10.37
CA LEU A 151 2.26 -0.14 -10.87
C LEU A 151 1.51 0.90 -10.02
N VAL A 152 1.05 1.95 -10.69
CA VAL A 152 0.23 3.00 -10.10
C VAL A 152 -1.18 2.97 -10.67
N GLY A 153 -2.10 3.68 -10.04
CA GLY A 153 -3.51 3.76 -10.41
C GLY A 153 -4.29 4.46 -9.30
N HIS A 154 -4.10 5.77 -9.16
CA HIS A 154 -4.62 6.56 -8.03
C HIS A 154 -5.14 7.92 -8.51
N LYS A 155 -6.15 8.45 -7.82
CA LYS A 155 -6.78 9.73 -8.17
C LYS A 155 -6.29 10.89 -7.31
N GLU A 156 -5.59 10.57 -6.24
CA GLU A 156 -5.11 11.51 -5.24
C GLU A 156 -3.72 11.09 -4.77
N ALA A 157 -2.93 12.05 -4.33
CA ALA A 157 -1.59 11.83 -3.84
C ALA A 157 -1.24 12.84 -2.75
N THR A 158 -0.17 12.55 -2.01
CA THR A 158 0.40 13.48 -1.03
C THR A 158 1.04 14.65 -1.76
N GLU A 159 0.46 15.84 -1.63
CA GLU A 159 0.95 17.10 -2.22
C GLU A 159 1.93 17.80 -1.29
N ARG A 160 1.68 17.72 0.03
CA ARG A 160 2.63 18.14 1.05
C ARG A 160 2.91 17.00 2.02
N LEU A 161 4.17 16.59 2.04
CA LEU A 161 4.67 15.60 2.98
C LEU A 161 4.49 16.08 4.43
N PRO A 162 4.08 15.21 5.38
CA PRO A 162 4.11 15.52 6.80
C PRO A 162 5.50 15.93 7.27
N ARG A 163 5.59 16.82 8.27
CA ARG A 163 6.87 17.39 8.73
C ARG A 163 7.82 16.33 9.30
N ASP A 164 7.27 15.35 10.00
CA ASP A 164 8.03 14.31 10.69
C ASP A 164 8.28 13.07 9.80
N ALA A 165 7.84 13.13 8.54
CA ALA A 165 8.05 12.05 7.57
C ALA A 165 9.35 12.24 6.77
N ARG A 166 9.97 11.12 6.40
CA ARG A 166 11.12 11.03 5.50
C ARG A 166 10.66 10.58 4.13
N LEU A 167 10.88 11.43 3.12
CA LEU A 167 10.58 11.10 1.73
C LEU A 167 11.61 10.08 1.23
N LEU A 168 11.15 8.89 0.84
CA LEU A 168 12.02 7.81 0.39
C LEU A 168 12.03 7.65 -1.13
N ALA A 169 10.92 7.95 -1.81
CA ALA A 169 10.87 7.85 -3.27
C ALA A 169 9.83 8.80 -3.90
N SER A 170 10.05 9.12 -5.17
CA SER A 170 9.15 9.94 -6.02
C SER A 170 9.10 9.39 -7.45
N SER A 171 8.15 9.85 -8.25
CA SER A 171 8.12 9.64 -9.71
C SER A 171 8.07 10.98 -10.44
N ALA A 172 8.14 10.95 -11.78
CA ALA A 172 7.96 12.17 -12.57
C ALA A 172 6.55 12.78 -12.42
N GLY A 173 5.53 11.94 -12.19
CA GLY A 173 4.12 12.34 -12.08
C GLY A 173 3.66 12.64 -10.65
N CYS A 174 4.30 12.03 -9.66
CA CYS A 174 3.90 12.12 -8.25
C CYS A 174 5.09 12.41 -7.34
N PRO A 175 5.06 13.50 -6.55
CA PRO A 175 6.19 13.93 -5.72
C PRO A 175 6.46 12.99 -4.54
N VAL A 176 5.48 12.19 -4.14
CA VAL A 176 5.57 11.29 -2.98
C VAL A 176 5.06 9.91 -3.36
N GLN A 177 5.99 9.01 -3.67
CA GLN A 177 5.69 7.60 -3.96
C GLN A 177 5.89 6.71 -2.73
N ILE A 178 6.87 7.04 -1.89
CA ILE A 178 7.11 6.34 -0.61
C ILE A 178 7.58 7.35 0.43
N TYR A 179 7.05 7.27 1.64
CA TYR A 179 7.67 7.88 2.81
C TYR A 179 7.63 6.97 4.04
N ARG A 180 8.47 7.29 5.02
CA ARG A 180 8.52 6.65 6.33
C ARG A 180 8.33 7.66 7.46
N VAL A 181 7.73 7.21 8.56
CA VAL A 181 7.63 7.91 9.85
C VAL A 181 8.14 6.97 10.93
N GLY A 182 8.85 7.50 11.93
CA GLY A 182 9.57 6.65 12.88
C GLY A 182 10.60 5.77 12.18
N THR A 183 10.83 4.56 12.66
CA THR A 183 11.72 3.56 12.03
C THR A 183 10.97 2.52 11.20
N SER A 184 9.66 2.34 11.44
CA SER A 184 8.93 1.18 10.93
C SER A 184 7.55 1.44 10.34
N VAL A 185 7.08 2.70 10.31
CA VAL A 185 5.79 3.06 9.69
C VAL A 185 6.04 3.60 8.29
N TYR A 186 5.67 2.83 7.28
CA TYR A 186 5.87 3.14 5.87
C TYR A 186 4.54 3.39 5.17
N ALA A 187 4.56 4.28 4.18
CA ALA A 187 3.44 4.46 3.27
C ALA A 187 3.90 4.50 1.82
N THR A 188 3.19 3.80 0.94
CA THR A 188 3.44 3.77 -0.50
C THR A 188 2.22 4.22 -1.29
N GLN A 189 2.45 4.96 -2.38
CA GLN A 189 1.40 5.36 -3.30
C GLN A 189 1.07 4.26 -4.32
N PHE A 190 2.09 3.53 -4.78
CA PHE A 190 1.91 2.36 -5.64
C PHE A 190 1.50 1.11 -4.85
N HIS A 191 1.08 0.08 -5.58
CA HIS A 191 0.67 -1.22 -5.05
C HIS A 191 1.84 -2.23 -5.08
N PRO A 192 2.52 -2.48 -3.94
CA PRO A 192 3.69 -3.34 -3.93
C PRO A 192 3.36 -4.83 -4.08
N GLU A 193 2.11 -5.22 -3.86
CA GLU A 193 1.66 -6.60 -3.98
C GLU A 193 1.56 -7.06 -5.43
N VAL A 194 1.15 -6.15 -6.33
CA VAL A 194 0.66 -6.51 -7.67
C VAL A 194 1.80 -6.90 -8.61
N SER A 195 1.80 -8.16 -9.04
CA SER A 195 2.61 -8.59 -10.18
C SER A 195 1.95 -8.22 -11.52
N THR A 196 2.73 -8.19 -12.60
CA THR A 196 2.20 -8.03 -13.96
C THR A 196 1.12 -9.08 -14.30
N GLY A 197 1.28 -10.32 -13.81
CA GLY A 197 0.28 -11.38 -13.98
C GLY A 197 -1.03 -11.12 -13.22
N ASP A 198 -0.93 -10.64 -11.98
CA ASP A 198 -2.09 -10.27 -11.16
C ASP A 198 -2.83 -9.07 -11.76
N PHE A 199 -2.10 -8.11 -12.33
CA PHE A 199 -2.69 -6.97 -13.00
C PHE A 199 -3.51 -7.41 -14.22
N ILE A 200 -2.98 -8.30 -15.06
CA ILE A 200 -3.70 -8.80 -16.24
C ILE A 200 -4.99 -9.55 -15.82
N ALA A 201 -4.92 -10.36 -14.76
CA ALA A 201 -6.10 -11.04 -14.22
C ALA A 201 -7.13 -10.04 -13.64
N ARG A 202 -6.67 -9.05 -12.87
CA ARG A 202 -7.52 -7.99 -12.31
C ARG A 202 -8.16 -7.11 -13.38
N ALA A 203 -7.42 -6.77 -14.43
CA ALA A 203 -7.91 -5.99 -15.55
C ALA A 203 -9.08 -6.69 -16.28
N GLN A 204 -9.10 -8.03 -16.30
CA GLN A 204 -10.22 -8.82 -16.83
C GLN A 204 -11.46 -8.77 -15.90
N VAL A 205 -11.27 -8.86 -14.58
CA VAL A 205 -12.36 -8.74 -13.58
C VAL A 205 -12.95 -7.33 -13.61
N TYR A 206 -12.10 -6.29 -13.64
CA TYR A 206 -12.52 -4.90 -13.54
C TYR A 206 -13.06 -4.28 -14.84
N ARG A 207 -13.11 -5.04 -15.95
CA ARG A 207 -13.65 -4.58 -17.26
C ARG A 207 -15.05 -3.97 -17.15
N HIS A 208 -15.83 -4.37 -16.15
CA HIS A 208 -17.20 -3.92 -15.94
C HIS A 208 -17.40 -2.99 -14.72
N HIS A 209 -16.33 -2.70 -13.96
CA HIS A 209 -16.40 -1.95 -12.69
C HIS A 209 -15.79 -0.55 -12.76
N GLY A 210 -15.37 -0.08 -13.95
CA GLY A 210 -14.95 1.30 -14.16
C GLY A 210 -13.55 1.67 -13.67
N TYR A 211 -12.74 0.69 -13.24
CA TYR A 211 -11.31 0.92 -12.95
C TYR A 211 -10.48 1.05 -14.23
N PHE A 212 -10.98 0.52 -15.36
CA PHE A 212 -10.33 0.60 -16.67
C PHE A 212 -11.37 0.95 -17.74
N PRO A 213 -11.09 1.91 -18.65
CA PRO A 213 -11.82 2.01 -19.90
C PRO A 213 -11.62 0.70 -20.67
N ALA A 214 -12.71 0.01 -21.03
CA ALA A 214 -12.61 -1.27 -21.74
C ALA A 214 -11.82 -1.19 -23.07
N SER A 215 -11.71 0.01 -23.64
CA SER A 215 -10.90 0.33 -24.83
C SER A 215 -9.39 0.38 -24.58
N GLU A 216 -8.93 0.59 -23.34
CA GLU A 216 -7.51 0.77 -23.00
C GLU A 216 -6.85 -0.51 -22.47
N LEU A 217 -7.64 -1.54 -22.11
CA LEU A 217 -7.16 -2.80 -21.51
C LEU A 217 -6.06 -3.51 -22.33
N ARG A 218 -6.14 -3.47 -23.66
CA ARG A 218 -5.13 -4.11 -24.54
C ARG A 218 -3.80 -3.36 -24.54
N GLU A 219 -3.86 -2.03 -24.64
CA GLU A 219 -2.68 -1.16 -24.70
C GLU A 219 -2.02 -0.97 -23.32
N VAL A 220 -2.82 -0.99 -22.26
CA VAL A 220 -2.34 -1.12 -20.87
C VAL A 220 -1.69 -2.49 -20.66
N GLY A 221 -2.34 -3.58 -21.09
CA GLY A 221 -1.76 -4.93 -21.00
C GLY A 221 -0.43 -5.08 -21.74
N GLU A 222 -0.29 -4.50 -22.94
CA GLU A 222 0.95 -4.51 -23.73
C GLU A 222 2.06 -3.68 -23.07
N ARG A 223 1.75 -2.48 -22.56
CA ARG A 223 2.73 -1.66 -21.81
C ARG A 223 3.19 -2.33 -20.52
N LEU A 224 2.29 -3.00 -19.82
CA LEU A 224 2.60 -3.70 -18.58
C LEU A 224 3.36 -5.00 -18.78
N ALA A 225 3.10 -5.71 -19.87
CA ALA A 225 3.90 -6.88 -20.26
C ALA A 225 5.34 -6.50 -20.62
N ALA A 226 5.57 -5.27 -21.09
CA ALA A 226 6.89 -4.74 -21.39
C ALA A 226 7.65 -4.22 -20.14
N ALA A 227 6.92 -3.82 -19.09
CA ALA A 227 7.51 -3.39 -17.82
C ALA A 227 7.84 -4.58 -16.92
N SER A 228 9.09 -4.64 -16.44
CA SER A 228 9.50 -5.66 -15.46
C SER A 228 9.22 -5.14 -14.05
N VAL A 229 8.01 -5.38 -13.55
CA VAL A 229 7.61 -4.94 -12.21
C VAL A 229 7.84 -6.05 -11.19
N THR A 230 9.09 -6.19 -10.75
CA THR A 230 9.52 -7.20 -9.77
C THR A 230 9.94 -6.61 -8.44
N GLU A 231 10.47 -5.40 -8.44
CA GLU A 231 11.06 -4.77 -7.26
C GLU A 231 10.04 -4.41 -6.17
N PRO A 232 8.81 -3.95 -6.47
CA PRO A 232 7.82 -3.70 -5.42
C PRO A 232 7.48 -4.94 -4.57
N GLN A 233 7.51 -6.14 -5.15
CA GLN A 233 7.28 -7.38 -4.38
C GLN A 233 8.47 -7.71 -3.47
N ARG A 234 9.70 -7.38 -3.88
CA ARG A 234 10.89 -7.51 -3.01
C ARG A 234 10.82 -6.58 -1.81
N MET A 235 10.18 -5.41 -1.95
CA MET A 235 9.91 -4.52 -0.82
C MET A 235 9.04 -5.20 0.23
N LEU A 236 7.95 -5.87 -0.16
CA LEU A 236 7.09 -6.60 0.78
C LEU A 236 7.81 -7.74 1.49
N ARG A 237 8.67 -8.46 0.76
CA ARG A 237 9.54 -9.47 1.36
C ARG A 237 10.47 -8.87 2.40
N ARG A 238 11.14 -7.77 2.05
CA ARG A 238 12.07 -7.09 2.95
C ARG A 238 11.37 -6.52 4.18
N PHE A 239 10.13 -6.06 4.03
CA PHE A 239 9.29 -5.64 5.16
C PHE A 239 9.04 -6.78 6.13
N ALA A 240 8.70 -7.98 5.64
CA ALA A 240 8.49 -9.15 6.48
C ALA A 240 9.78 -9.59 7.20
N GLU A 241 10.92 -9.57 6.49
CA GLU A 241 12.24 -9.87 7.08
C GLU A 241 12.61 -8.91 8.21
N LEU A 242 12.49 -7.60 7.98
CA LEU A 242 12.77 -6.57 9.00
C LEU A 242 11.85 -6.68 10.22
N ALA A 243 10.58 -6.99 10.00
CA ALA A 243 9.61 -7.20 11.07
C ALA A 243 9.95 -8.44 11.91
N ASP A 244 10.36 -9.54 11.28
CA ASP A 244 10.81 -10.75 11.97
C ASP A 244 12.12 -10.50 12.75
N GLU A 245 13.08 -9.77 12.15
CA GLU A 245 14.36 -9.39 12.80
C GLU A 245 14.12 -8.64 14.12
N ARG A 246 13.13 -7.74 14.17
CA ARG A 246 12.79 -6.96 15.37
C ARG A 246 12.20 -7.79 16.52
N ILE A 247 11.55 -8.92 16.23
CA ILE A 247 10.99 -9.80 17.27
C ILE A 247 12.09 -10.61 17.95
N ASP A 248 13.15 -10.91 17.20
CA ASP A 248 14.28 -11.71 17.67
C ASP A 248 15.31 -10.86 18.48
N GLU A 249 15.14 -9.53 18.55
CA GLU A 249 15.94 -8.56 19.36
C GLU A 249 15.45 -8.40 20.81
#